data_AF-A0AA44CD03-F1
#
_entry.id   AF-A0AA44CD03-F1
#
_cell.length_a   1.000
_cell.length_b   1.000
_cell.length_c   1.000
_cell.angle_alpha   90.00
_cell.angle_beta   90.00
_cell.angle_gamma   90.00
#
_symmetry.space_group_name_H-M   'P 1'
#
loop_
_entity.id
_entity.type
_entity.pdbx_description
1 polymer ?
#
loop_
_entity_poly.entity_id
_entity_poly.type
_entity_poly.pdbx_seq_one_letter_code
_entity_poly.pdbx_strand_id
1 'polypeptide(L)'
;MTSTYMEMMVIALKRGLRTFRPVLVSCAIITASCAAYDVHAAELAAPQAAIGRNTPHLADSASPIGVSGILPSATPALPVAAETSPPTFVRIQPDPSVTQKGETRQSAPGKTGFVLGLSWLPAFCETRAKRPECVGQSTERADGTQLTLAGLWPVRNSFCKVSEALQAEDRKRDWLALPAVPLSADVATKLAASMPGTASGLDRHTWLRSGTCQVLDPDAYFSLQIRLLEAVNTSVVGALFRSRIGSDITEAEVKAAFDQSFAAGAGDRIRLQCRQVGDRMLVTGLTIGLSATMEETSDLGALIHAAAPTRSRCSGGVVDAAGRVRPERQAVAGQMAPGASGAAKLVDVR
;
A
#
# COMPACT_ATOMS: atom_id res chain seq x y z
N MET A 1 -24.93 6.24 -62.68
CA MET A 1 -25.44 5.59 -61.44
C MET A 1 -24.73 6.18 -60.21
N THR A 2 -25.05 7.42 -59.82
CA THR A 2 -24.50 8.05 -58.60
C THR A 2 -25.47 9.06 -57.96
N SER A 3 -26.77 9.01 -58.27
CA SER A 3 -27.75 10.00 -57.79
C SER A 3 -28.68 9.51 -56.68
N THR A 4 -28.62 8.24 -56.28
CA THR A 4 -29.61 7.63 -55.36
C THR A 4 -29.11 7.44 -53.93
N TYR A 5 -27.80 7.56 -53.67
CA TYR A 5 -27.24 7.34 -52.32
C TYR A 5 -27.28 8.57 -51.41
N MET A 6 -27.41 9.78 -51.97
CA MET A 6 -27.36 11.01 -51.19
C MET A 6 -28.72 11.37 -50.55
N GLU A 7 -29.85 10.92 -51.11
CA GLU A 7 -31.19 11.20 -50.55
C GLU A 7 -31.52 10.34 -49.31
N MET A 8 -30.96 9.13 -49.18
CA MET A 8 -31.24 8.27 -48.03
C MET A 8 -30.57 8.75 -46.72
N MET A 9 -29.44 9.48 -46.78
CA MET A 9 -28.81 10.01 -45.56
C MET A 9 -29.53 11.21 -44.95
N VAL A 10 -30.26 12.00 -45.74
CA VAL A 10 -30.94 13.21 -45.23
C VAL A 10 -32.24 12.87 -44.49
N ILE A 11 -32.90 11.75 -44.83
CA ILE A 11 -34.15 11.31 -44.20
C ILE A 11 -33.91 10.67 -42.82
N ALA A 12 -32.78 9.99 -42.62
CA ALA A 12 -32.42 9.40 -41.32
C ALA A 12 -32.04 10.46 -40.27
N LEU A 13 -31.43 11.57 -40.69
CA LEU A 13 -31.04 12.68 -39.80
C LEU A 13 -32.23 13.52 -39.28
N LYS A 14 -33.40 13.49 -39.95
CA LYS A 14 -34.60 14.22 -39.49
C LYS A 14 -35.50 13.44 -38.52
N ARG A 15 -35.28 12.15 -38.30
CA ARG A 15 -36.09 11.33 -37.36
C ARG A 15 -35.49 11.18 -35.94
N GLY A 16 -34.24 11.57 -35.72
CA GLY A 16 -33.59 11.46 -34.40
C GLY A 16 -33.72 12.69 -33.47
N LEU A 17 -34.22 13.82 -33.97
CA LEU A 17 -34.26 15.10 -33.23
C LEU A 17 -35.65 15.47 -32.65
N ARG A 18 -36.58 14.52 -32.50
CA ARG A 18 -37.95 14.79 -32.01
C ARG A 18 -38.39 14.05 -30.75
N THR A 19 -37.45 13.56 -29.94
CA THR A 19 -37.78 12.93 -28.65
C THR A 19 -36.90 13.50 -27.55
N PHE A 20 -37.04 14.77 -27.22
CA PHE A 20 -36.66 15.30 -25.91
C PHE A 20 -37.28 16.69 -25.69
N ARG A 21 -38.42 16.73 -24.97
CA ARG A 21 -38.83 17.85 -24.11
C ARG A 21 -39.85 17.38 -23.05
N PRO A 22 -39.94 18.09 -21.91
CA PRO A 22 -40.14 17.51 -20.57
C PRO A 22 -41.60 17.49 -20.12
N VAL A 23 -41.92 16.61 -19.17
CA VAL A 23 -43.20 16.63 -18.43
C VAL A 23 -43.01 17.44 -17.15
N LEU A 24 -43.60 18.62 -17.13
CA LEU A 24 -43.91 19.45 -15.97
C LEU A 24 -45.43 19.55 -15.91
N VAL A 25 -46.10 18.92 -14.94
CA VAL A 25 -47.39 19.38 -14.39
C VAL A 25 -47.51 18.96 -12.93
N SER A 26 -47.85 19.95 -12.11
CA SER A 26 -48.04 19.97 -10.67
C SER A 26 -49.30 19.26 -10.14
N CYS A 27 -49.22 18.78 -8.90
CA CYS A 27 -50.27 18.84 -7.87
C CYS A 27 -49.53 18.89 -6.51
N ALA A 28 -49.42 20.04 -5.87
CA ALA A 28 -50.41 20.64 -4.96
C ALA A 28 -50.45 19.97 -3.57
N ILE A 29 -49.91 20.70 -2.59
CA ILE A 29 -50.39 20.88 -1.21
C ILE A 29 -50.22 19.72 -0.23
N ILE A 30 -49.15 19.77 0.59
CA ILE A 30 -49.24 19.58 2.05
C ILE A 30 -48.35 20.64 2.71
N THR A 31 -48.99 21.60 3.38
CA THR A 31 -48.40 22.55 4.34
C THR A 31 -48.51 22.00 5.76
N ALA A 32 -47.67 22.55 6.66
CA ALA A 32 -47.52 22.33 8.12
C ALA A 32 -46.46 21.27 8.48
N SER A 33 -45.51 21.47 9.42
CA SER A 33 -45.18 22.58 10.30
C SER A 33 -43.81 22.28 10.95
N CYS A 34 -43.10 23.35 11.34
CA CYS A 34 -42.19 23.47 12.49
C CYS A 34 -41.09 22.42 12.72
N ALA A 35 -39.83 22.84 12.62
CA ALA A 35 -39.04 23.26 13.80
C ALA A 35 -37.60 23.54 13.37
N ALA A 36 -37.15 24.76 13.67
CA ALA A 36 -35.74 25.10 13.68
C ALA A 36 -35.02 24.19 14.69
N TYR A 37 -33.95 23.54 14.25
CA TYR A 37 -32.94 23.02 15.17
C TYR A 37 -31.78 24.01 15.14
N ASP A 38 -31.71 24.80 16.21
CA ASP A 38 -30.54 25.57 16.60
C ASP A 38 -29.36 24.63 16.78
N VAL A 39 -28.29 24.85 16.03
CA VAL A 39 -27.00 24.19 16.26
C VAL A 39 -26.20 25.11 17.18
N HIS A 40 -26.29 24.86 18.49
CA HIS A 40 -25.38 25.44 19.45
C HIS A 40 -23.98 24.84 19.25
N ALA A 41 -23.03 25.70 18.88
CA ALA A 41 -21.61 25.43 18.93
C ALA A 41 -21.21 25.20 20.39
N ALA A 42 -20.78 23.98 20.72
CA ALA A 42 -20.10 23.69 21.98
C ALA A 42 -18.61 23.97 21.78
N GLU A 43 -18.17 25.07 22.38
CA GLU A 43 -16.76 25.43 22.54
C GLU A 43 -16.17 24.54 23.65
N LEU A 44 -15.35 23.55 23.28
CA LEU A 44 -14.57 22.76 24.24
C LEU A 44 -13.21 23.43 24.42
N ALA A 45 -13.05 24.07 25.57
CA ALA A 45 -11.80 24.60 26.07
C ALA A 45 -10.75 23.49 26.23
N ALA A 46 -9.57 23.71 25.63
CA ALA A 46 -8.37 22.93 25.89
C ALA A 46 -7.77 23.30 27.27
N PRO A 47 -7.26 22.34 28.06
CA PRO A 47 -6.54 22.68 29.28
C PRO A 47 -5.11 23.14 28.95
N GLN A 48 -4.73 24.26 29.55
CA GLN A 48 -3.39 24.84 29.52
C GLN A 48 -2.38 23.95 30.24
N ALA A 49 -1.23 23.71 29.60
CA ALA A 49 -0.06 23.09 30.19
C ALA A 49 0.59 24.05 31.21
N ALA A 50 0.69 23.62 32.46
CA ALA A 50 1.49 24.29 33.47
C ALA A 50 2.95 23.83 33.36
N ILE A 51 3.82 24.79 33.01
CA ILE A 51 5.27 24.68 33.03
C ILE A 51 5.73 24.73 34.48
N GLY A 52 6.26 23.60 34.98
CA GLY A 52 6.97 23.52 36.25
C GLY A 52 8.47 23.34 36.02
N ARG A 53 9.22 24.45 35.96
CA ARG A 53 10.67 24.44 36.17
C ARG A 53 10.94 24.08 37.64
N ASN A 54 11.81 23.11 37.89
CA ASN A 54 12.69 23.11 39.07
C ASN A 54 13.76 22.02 38.93
N THR A 55 14.97 22.46 38.61
CA THR A 55 16.21 21.94 39.20
C THR A 55 16.68 23.01 40.18
N PRO A 56 17.23 22.67 41.36
CA PRO A 56 18.68 22.50 41.35
C PRO A 56 19.28 21.54 42.40
N HIS A 57 20.57 21.32 42.18
CA HIS A 57 21.68 21.17 43.13
C HIS A 57 22.19 19.79 43.55
N LEU A 58 23.45 19.56 43.14
CA LEU A 58 24.45 18.69 43.73
C LEU A 58 24.62 18.95 45.23
N ALA A 59 24.90 17.88 45.98
CA ALA A 59 25.91 17.89 47.02
C ALA A 59 26.52 16.48 47.19
N ASP A 60 27.85 16.46 47.19
CA ASP A 60 28.75 15.38 47.57
C ASP A 60 28.42 14.77 48.94
N SER A 61 28.80 13.50 49.16
CA SER A 61 29.87 13.14 50.13
C SER A 61 29.93 11.62 50.43
N ALA A 62 31.14 11.08 50.22
CA ALA A 62 31.86 10.17 51.11
C ALA A 62 31.29 8.77 51.46
N SER A 63 31.93 7.76 50.86
CA SER A 63 32.32 6.47 51.48
C SER A 63 33.20 6.72 52.74
N PRO A 64 33.40 5.79 53.72
CA PRO A 64 33.94 4.45 53.43
C PRO A 64 33.75 3.28 54.46
N ILE A 65 34.30 2.11 54.06
CA ILE A 65 34.77 0.91 54.82
C ILE A 65 33.75 -0.04 55.48
N GLY A 66 33.85 -1.35 55.18
CA GLY A 66 33.29 -2.39 56.06
C GLY A 66 33.18 -3.84 55.56
N VAL A 67 34.33 -4.50 55.31
CA VAL A 67 34.69 -5.91 55.64
C VAL A 67 33.81 -7.13 55.21
N SER A 68 34.49 -8.06 54.53
CA SER A 68 34.39 -9.55 54.44
C SER A 68 33.16 -10.32 54.93
N GLY A 69 32.72 -11.26 54.08
CA GLY A 69 31.99 -12.47 54.48
C GLY A 69 31.82 -13.45 53.32
N ILE A 70 32.55 -14.57 53.38
CA ILE A 70 32.66 -15.65 52.38
C ILE A 70 31.67 -16.79 52.71
N LEU A 71 30.88 -17.23 51.71
CA LEU A 71 30.27 -18.57 51.46
C LEU A 71 29.32 -19.19 52.55
N PRO A 72 28.49 -20.22 52.26
CA PRO A 72 28.57 -21.16 51.12
C PRO A 72 27.29 -21.50 50.34
N SER A 73 27.57 -22.00 49.14
CA SER A 73 26.71 -22.80 48.28
C SER A 73 26.32 -24.12 48.95
N ALA A 74 25.03 -24.45 48.93
CA ALA A 74 24.52 -25.76 49.36
C ALA A 74 23.93 -26.50 48.15
N THR A 75 24.62 -27.54 47.73
CA THR A 75 24.16 -28.56 46.78
C THR A 75 23.39 -29.64 47.54
N PRO A 76 22.17 -30.03 47.14
CA PRO A 76 21.59 -31.26 47.63
C PRO A 76 21.92 -32.43 46.69
N ALA A 77 22.39 -33.52 47.30
CA ALA A 77 22.65 -34.80 46.69
C ALA A 77 21.36 -35.60 46.41
N LEU A 78 21.44 -36.46 45.39
CA LEU A 78 20.46 -37.44 44.95
C LEU A 78 20.18 -38.53 46.02
N PRO A 79 18.99 -39.18 45.99
CA PRO A 79 18.85 -40.57 46.41
C PRO A 79 18.81 -41.53 45.21
N VAL A 80 19.38 -42.72 45.41
CA VAL A 80 19.55 -43.81 44.45
C VAL A 80 18.31 -44.73 44.40
N ALA A 81 17.97 -45.09 43.16
CA ALA A 81 17.26 -46.24 42.59
C ALA A 81 16.32 -47.13 43.44
N ALA A 82 15.12 -47.36 42.89
CA ALA A 82 14.40 -48.63 42.98
C ALA A 82 14.11 -49.12 41.55
N GLU A 83 14.54 -50.35 41.26
CA GLU A 83 14.38 -51.07 40.00
C GLU A 83 12.90 -51.28 39.65
N THR A 84 12.54 -50.95 38.41
CA THR A 84 11.36 -51.49 37.75
C THR A 84 11.75 -51.96 36.34
N SER A 85 11.38 -53.21 36.05
CA SER A 85 11.69 -53.94 34.83
C SER A 85 11.25 -53.20 33.55
N PRO A 86 11.97 -53.35 32.42
CA PRO A 86 11.57 -52.74 31.16
C PRO A 86 10.37 -53.47 30.54
N PRO A 87 9.43 -52.76 29.88
CA PRO A 87 8.39 -53.41 29.08
C PRO A 87 9.01 -53.98 27.79
N THR A 88 8.60 -55.19 27.46
CA THR A 88 8.89 -55.86 26.19
C THR A 88 8.34 -55.03 25.03
N PHE A 89 9.22 -54.32 24.31
CA PHE A 89 8.88 -53.70 23.03
C PHE A 89 8.68 -54.81 21.98
N VAL A 90 7.44 -55.06 21.60
CA VAL A 90 7.13 -55.82 20.39
C VAL A 90 7.56 -54.96 19.19
N ARG A 91 8.63 -55.37 18.53
CA ARG A 91 9.12 -54.76 17.30
C ARG A 91 8.21 -55.20 16.15
N ILE A 92 7.19 -54.40 15.85
CA ILE A 92 6.42 -54.56 14.60
C ILE A 92 7.37 -54.19 13.46
N GLN A 93 7.77 -55.18 12.66
CA GLN A 93 8.51 -54.93 11.43
C GLN A 93 7.55 -54.29 10.40
N PRO A 94 7.90 -53.17 9.76
CA PRO A 94 7.12 -52.66 8.64
C PRO A 94 7.25 -53.63 7.47
N ASP A 95 6.11 -54.06 6.94
CA ASP A 95 5.98 -54.86 5.73
C ASP A 95 6.64 -54.11 4.55
N PRO A 96 7.61 -54.71 3.82
CA PRO A 96 8.30 -54.05 2.72
C PRO A 96 7.43 -53.86 1.45
N SER A 97 6.13 -54.15 1.53
CA SER A 97 5.24 -54.26 0.38
C SER A 97 4.18 -53.16 0.30
N VAL A 98 4.50 -51.92 0.69
CA VAL A 98 3.62 -50.78 0.43
C VAL A 98 4.42 -49.62 -0.16
N THR A 99 4.66 -49.68 -1.47
CA THR A 99 5.05 -48.51 -2.25
C THR A 99 3.83 -47.60 -2.40
N GLN A 100 3.51 -46.82 -1.37
CA GLN A 100 2.60 -45.68 -1.54
C GLN A 100 3.34 -44.64 -2.37
N LYS A 101 3.11 -44.69 -3.68
CA LYS A 101 3.36 -43.59 -4.59
C LYS A 101 2.53 -42.42 -4.07
N GLY A 102 3.15 -41.57 -3.25
CA GLY A 102 2.57 -40.31 -2.80
C GLY A 102 2.38 -39.44 -4.02
N GLU A 103 1.26 -39.61 -4.72
CA GLU A 103 0.75 -38.59 -5.60
C GLU A 103 0.49 -37.38 -4.70
N THR A 104 1.39 -36.40 -4.79
CA THR A 104 1.18 -35.05 -4.30
C THR A 104 -0.11 -34.59 -4.95
N ARG A 105 -1.22 -34.75 -4.23
CA ARG A 105 -2.52 -34.25 -4.65
C ARG A 105 -2.32 -32.76 -4.79
N GLN A 106 -2.20 -32.27 -6.03
CA GLN A 106 -2.12 -30.85 -6.31
C GLN A 106 -3.40 -30.25 -5.73
N SER A 107 -3.26 -29.64 -4.55
CA SER A 107 -4.31 -28.86 -3.93
C SER A 107 -4.81 -27.89 -4.99
N ALA A 108 -6.13 -27.83 -5.20
CA ALA A 108 -6.73 -26.92 -6.15
C ALA A 108 -6.12 -25.52 -5.93
N PRO A 109 -5.75 -24.80 -7.01
CA PRO A 109 -5.11 -23.51 -6.86
C PRO A 109 -5.97 -22.62 -5.99
N GLY A 110 -5.35 -22.02 -4.96
CA GLY A 110 -6.00 -21.11 -4.03
C GLY A 110 -6.72 -19.99 -4.77
N LYS A 111 -7.67 -19.30 -4.11
CA LYS A 111 -8.44 -18.21 -4.73
C LYS A 111 -7.95 -16.87 -4.20
N THR A 112 -7.41 -16.05 -5.09
CA THR A 112 -7.07 -14.66 -4.75
C THR A 112 -8.35 -13.86 -4.56
N GLY A 113 -8.56 -13.32 -3.36
CA GLY A 113 -9.65 -12.39 -3.09
C GLY A 113 -9.19 -10.99 -2.71
N PHE A 114 -7.93 -10.82 -2.31
CA PHE A 114 -7.33 -9.51 -2.06
C PHE A 114 -5.96 -9.38 -2.74
N VAL A 115 -5.56 -8.14 -2.98
CA VAL A 115 -4.24 -7.79 -3.49
C VAL A 115 -3.66 -6.71 -2.58
N LEU A 116 -2.55 -7.00 -1.91
CA LEU A 116 -1.77 -6.01 -1.16
C LEU A 116 -0.82 -5.31 -2.13
N GLY A 117 -0.88 -3.99 -2.16
CA GLY A 117 0.02 -3.13 -2.93
C GLY A 117 1.05 -2.47 -2.06
N LEU A 118 2.32 -2.65 -2.43
CA LEU A 118 3.46 -2.01 -1.81
C LEU A 118 4.17 -1.12 -2.82
N SER A 119 4.60 0.06 -2.39
CA SER A 119 5.26 1.07 -3.22
C SER A 119 6.72 1.24 -2.82
N TRP A 120 7.60 1.36 -3.81
CA TRP A 120 8.94 1.89 -3.62
C TRP A 120 8.88 3.41 -3.81
N LEU A 121 8.76 4.14 -2.70
CA LEU A 121 8.42 5.56 -2.72
C LEU A 121 9.45 6.42 -3.47
N PRO A 122 10.78 6.19 -3.42
CA PRO A 122 11.75 6.95 -4.22
C PRO A 122 11.40 6.99 -5.71
N ALA A 123 11.10 5.84 -6.30
CA ALA A 123 10.74 5.76 -7.73
C ALA A 123 9.38 6.41 -8.04
N PHE A 124 8.45 6.46 -7.08
CA PHE A 124 7.21 7.24 -7.21
C PHE A 124 7.53 8.74 -7.24
N CYS A 125 8.33 9.19 -6.26
CA CYS A 125 8.70 10.58 -6.05
C CYS A 125 9.57 11.16 -7.17
N GLU A 126 10.39 10.36 -7.86
CA GLU A 126 11.21 10.85 -8.99
C GLU A 126 10.34 11.58 -10.05
N THR A 127 9.09 11.16 -10.22
CA THR A 127 8.15 11.79 -11.19
C THR A 127 7.02 12.58 -10.54
N ARG A 128 6.97 12.60 -9.22
CA ARG A 128 5.90 13.20 -8.41
C ARG A 128 6.46 14.06 -7.28
N ALA A 129 7.63 14.64 -7.47
CA ALA A 129 8.42 15.34 -6.43
C ALA A 129 7.65 16.44 -5.68
N LYS A 130 6.60 17.02 -6.29
CA LYS A 130 5.76 18.06 -5.68
C LYS A 130 4.67 17.52 -4.74
N ARG A 131 4.47 16.20 -4.66
CA ARG A 131 3.48 15.62 -3.75
C ARG A 131 3.94 15.78 -2.30
N PRO A 132 3.03 16.04 -1.34
CA PRO A 132 3.38 16.23 0.06
C PRO A 132 4.29 15.14 0.63
N GLU A 133 3.99 13.87 0.32
CA GLU A 133 4.76 12.71 0.77
C GLU A 133 6.22 12.68 0.27
N CYS A 134 6.49 13.35 -0.86
CA CYS A 134 7.78 13.37 -1.54
C CYS A 134 8.67 14.56 -1.16
N VAL A 135 8.09 15.62 -0.59
CA VAL A 135 8.86 16.80 -0.20
C VAL A 135 9.85 16.42 0.91
N GLY A 136 11.13 16.74 0.71
CA GLY A 136 12.20 16.41 1.65
C GLY A 136 12.44 14.91 1.81
N GLN A 137 12.12 14.08 0.81
CA GLN A 137 12.49 12.66 0.84
C GLN A 137 14.01 12.51 0.80
N SER A 138 14.54 11.70 1.71
CA SER A 138 15.97 11.46 1.88
C SER A 138 16.26 10.03 2.34
N THR A 139 17.53 9.66 2.38
CA THR A 139 18.00 8.33 2.81
C THR A 139 17.84 8.07 4.30
N GLU A 140 17.67 9.12 5.10
CA GLU A 140 17.49 9.03 6.57
C GLU A 140 16.04 8.72 6.94
N ARG A 141 15.09 8.94 6.02
CA ARG A 141 13.68 8.59 6.22
C ARG A 141 13.47 7.11 5.91
N ALA A 142 12.62 6.46 6.71
CA ALA A 142 12.29 5.04 6.51
C ALA A 142 11.73 4.79 5.10
N ASP A 143 10.84 5.66 4.62
CA ASP A 143 10.26 5.59 3.27
C ASP A 143 11.23 5.95 2.12
N GLY A 144 12.46 6.34 2.42
CA GLY A 144 13.56 6.43 1.45
C GLY A 144 14.32 5.12 1.26
N THR A 145 14.15 4.16 2.17
CA THR A 145 14.96 2.93 2.23
C THR A 145 14.15 1.64 2.40
N GLN A 146 12.83 1.72 2.56
CA GLN A 146 11.96 0.54 2.70
C GLN A 146 10.67 0.67 1.86
N LEU A 147 9.97 -0.45 1.65
CA LEU A 147 8.67 -0.44 0.98
C LEU A 147 7.63 0.26 1.84
N THR A 148 6.67 0.93 1.19
CA THR A 148 5.55 1.63 1.82
C THR A 148 4.22 1.03 1.37
N LEU A 149 3.16 1.23 2.14
CA LEU A 149 1.82 0.80 1.79
C LEU A 149 1.27 1.67 0.64
N ALA A 150 0.74 1.02 -0.39
CA ALA A 150 -0.10 1.63 -1.42
C ALA A 150 -1.59 1.33 -1.21
N GLY A 151 -1.91 0.22 -0.53
CA GLY A 151 -3.26 -0.16 -0.12
C GLY A 151 -3.54 -1.64 -0.26
N LEU A 152 -4.74 -2.05 0.14
CA LEU A 152 -5.25 -3.43 0.07
C LEU A 152 -6.56 -3.43 -0.73
N TRP A 153 -6.62 -4.21 -1.80
CA TRP A 153 -7.72 -4.15 -2.76
C TRP A 153 -8.46 -5.48 -2.85
N PRO A 154 -9.78 -5.53 -2.58
CA PRO A 154 -10.56 -6.72 -2.88
C PRO A 154 -10.64 -6.91 -4.40
N VAL A 155 -10.57 -8.17 -4.82
CA VAL A 155 -10.70 -8.55 -6.22
C VAL A 155 -12.17 -8.43 -6.63
N ARG A 156 -12.44 -7.72 -7.74
CA ARG A 156 -13.76 -7.49 -8.36
C ARG A 156 -14.75 -6.60 -7.57
N ASN A 157 -14.36 -6.08 -6.42
CA ASN A 157 -15.19 -5.16 -5.64
C ASN A 157 -14.52 -3.79 -5.51
N SER A 158 -15.31 -2.73 -5.51
CA SER A 158 -14.85 -1.37 -5.18
C SER A 158 -16.04 -0.50 -4.79
N PHE A 159 -15.81 0.49 -3.92
CA PHE A 159 -16.82 1.47 -3.51
C PHE A 159 -18.09 0.83 -2.92
N CYS A 160 -17.93 -0.18 -2.08
CA CYS A 160 -19.08 -0.89 -1.50
C CYS A 160 -19.82 0.01 -0.52
N LYS A 161 -21.13 0.20 -0.73
CA LYS A 161 -21.97 1.08 0.10
C LYS A 161 -21.49 2.55 0.10
N VAL A 162 -20.83 3.00 -0.97
CA VAL A 162 -20.40 4.40 -1.15
C VAL A 162 -21.28 5.11 -2.16
N SER A 163 -21.80 6.29 -1.81
CA SER A 163 -22.66 7.09 -2.68
C SER A 163 -21.94 7.55 -3.96
N GLU A 164 -22.67 7.70 -5.06
CA GLU A 164 -22.10 8.17 -6.34
C GLU A 164 -21.43 9.54 -6.21
N ALA A 165 -21.97 10.42 -5.36
CA ALA A 165 -21.39 11.72 -5.07
C ALA A 165 -20.00 11.60 -4.43
N LEU A 166 -19.82 10.73 -3.42
CA LEU A 166 -18.52 10.48 -2.82
C LEU A 166 -17.55 9.78 -3.78
N GLN A 167 -18.05 8.88 -4.62
CA GLN A 167 -17.22 8.28 -5.68
C GLN A 167 -16.77 9.33 -6.71
N ALA A 168 -17.62 10.30 -7.05
CA ALA A 168 -17.26 11.40 -7.94
C ALA A 168 -16.20 12.32 -7.31
N GLU A 169 -16.31 12.59 -6.00
CA GLU A 169 -15.30 13.34 -5.25
C GLU A 169 -13.95 12.61 -5.24
N ASP A 170 -13.95 11.30 -4.97
CA ASP A 170 -12.74 10.47 -4.97
C ASP A 170 -11.98 10.54 -6.31
N ARG A 171 -12.73 10.55 -7.42
CA ARG A 171 -12.18 10.63 -8.78
C ARG A 171 -11.52 11.97 -9.10
N LYS A 172 -11.79 13.04 -8.36
CA LYS A 172 -11.12 14.35 -8.51
C LYS A 172 -9.67 14.34 -8.01
N ARG A 173 -9.28 13.33 -7.21
CA ARG A 173 -7.93 13.13 -6.66
C ARG A 173 -7.44 14.18 -5.67
N ASP A 174 -8.33 15.06 -5.21
CA ASP A 174 -8.11 15.85 -4.00
C ASP A 174 -8.63 15.06 -2.79
N TRP A 175 -7.91 14.01 -2.40
CA TRP A 175 -8.42 13.06 -1.42
C TRP A 175 -8.49 13.63 -0.01
N LEU A 176 -7.85 14.77 0.27
CA LEU A 176 -8.02 15.51 1.53
C LEU A 176 -9.39 16.19 1.63
N ALA A 177 -10.15 16.30 0.53
CA ALA A 177 -11.55 16.74 0.55
C ALA A 177 -12.53 15.60 0.91
N LEU A 178 -12.08 14.34 0.89
CA LEU A 178 -12.91 13.20 1.30
C LEU A 178 -13.08 13.16 2.83
N PRO A 179 -14.15 12.53 3.35
CA PRO A 179 -14.29 12.28 4.78
C PRO A 179 -13.05 11.59 5.37
N ALA A 180 -12.61 12.05 6.53
CA ALA A 180 -11.53 11.40 7.25
C ALA A 180 -11.94 9.98 7.65
N VAL A 181 -10.99 9.05 7.59
CA VAL A 181 -11.20 7.70 8.11
C VAL A 181 -11.23 7.78 9.65
N PRO A 182 -12.24 7.19 10.33
CA PRO A 182 -12.33 7.27 11.79
C PRO A 182 -11.35 6.28 12.42
N LEU A 183 -10.06 6.66 12.45
CA LEU A 183 -8.98 5.89 13.05
C LEU A 183 -8.70 6.35 14.47
N SER A 184 -8.28 5.43 15.34
CA SER A 184 -7.62 5.82 16.59
C SER A 184 -6.31 6.57 16.32
N ALA A 185 -5.89 7.40 17.27
CA ALA A 185 -4.66 8.18 17.13
C ALA A 185 -3.42 7.30 16.91
N ASP A 186 -3.34 6.15 17.59
CA ASP A 186 -2.23 5.20 17.45
C ASP A 186 -2.17 4.60 16.04
N VAL A 187 -3.30 4.11 15.52
CA VAL A 187 -3.36 3.56 14.16
C VAL A 187 -3.09 4.64 13.12
N ALA A 188 -3.61 5.85 13.30
CA ALA A 188 -3.34 6.97 12.40
C ALA A 188 -1.84 7.32 12.34
N THR A 189 -1.15 7.36 13.48
CA THR A 189 0.31 7.62 13.52
C THR A 189 1.10 6.51 12.82
N LYS A 190 0.81 5.23 13.11
CA LYS A 190 1.48 4.10 12.47
C LYS A 190 1.20 4.02 10.97
N LEU A 191 -0.03 4.34 10.58
CA LEU A 191 -0.42 4.40 9.17
C LEU A 191 0.33 5.52 8.44
N ALA A 192 0.46 6.71 9.02
CA ALA A 192 1.20 7.80 8.38
C ALA A 192 2.68 7.45 8.15
N ALA A 193 3.31 6.72 9.06
CA ALA A 193 4.68 6.22 8.89
C ALA A 193 4.77 5.11 7.81
N SER A 194 3.75 4.26 7.71
CA SER A 194 3.73 3.10 6.80
C SER A 194 3.23 3.44 5.40
N MET A 195 2.37 4.45 5.28
CA MET A 195 1.70 4.94 4.07
C MET A 195 1.91 6.45 3.97
N PRO A 196 3.10 6.93 3.54
CA PRO A 196 3.38 8.37 3.47
C PRO A 196 2.35 9.17 2.64
N GLY A 197 1.69 8.51 1.67
CA GLY A 197 0.58 9.09 0.91
C GLY A 197 -0.63 9.55 1.73
N THR A 198 -0.74 9.23 3.02
CA THR A 198 -1.75 9.85 3.91
C THR A 198 -1.61 11.37 3.95
N ALA A 199 -0.39 11.90 3.76
CA ALA A 199 -0.12 13.33 3.63
C ALA A 199 -0.88 13.97 2.45
N SER A 200 -1.33 13.17 1.48
CA SER A 200 -2.18 13.59 0.37
C SER A 200 -3.53 12.85 0.29
N GLY A 201 -3.97 12.26 1.40
CA GLY A 201 -5.28 11.63 1.58
C GLY A 201 -5.42 10.20 1.02
N LEU A 202 -4.31 9.49 0.78
CA LEU A 202 -4.35 8.13 0.22
C LEU A 202 -5.12 7.14 1.11
N ASP A 203 -5.07 7.29 2.43
CA ASP A 203 -5.86 6.52 3.40
C ASP A 203 -7.37 6.65 3.14
N ARG A 204 -7.84 7.87 2.89
CA ARG A 204 -9.26 8.16 2.61
C ARG A 204 -9.69 7.53 1.29
N HIS A 205 -8.88 7.67 0.24
CA HIS A 205 -9.11 7.01 -1.04
C HIS A 205 -9.17 5.49 -0.91
N THR A 206 -8.16 4.89 -0.28
CA THR A 206 -8.05 3.43 -0.16
C THR A 206 -9.16 2.85 0.71
N TRP A 207 -9.55 3.54 1.80
CA TRP A 207 -10.70 3.19 2.60
C TRP A 207 -11.99 3.22 1.77
N LEU A 208 -12.31 4.36 1.15
CA LEU A 208 -13.55 4.54 0.41
C LEU A 208 -13.66 3.55 -0.75
N ARG A 209 -12.60 3.39 -1.52
CA ARG A 209 -12.57 2.51 -2.69
C ARG A 209 -12.56 1.03 -2.32
N SER A 210 -11.96 0.64 -1.20
CA SER A 210 -11.57 -0.76 -0.94
C SER A 210 -11.93 -1.23 0.47
N GLY A 211 -11.58 -0.44 1.48
CA GLY A 211 -11.85 -0.77 2.89
C GLY A 211 -13.34 -0.89 3.23
N THR A 212 -14.21 -0.15 2.54
CA THR A 212 -15.68 -0.26 2.70
C THR A 212 -16.28 -1.58 2.21
N CYS A 213 -15.51 -2.40 1.48
CA CYS A 213 -15.97 -3.67 0.92
C CYS A 213 -15.70 -4.89 1.82
N GLN A 214 -15.11 -4.70 2.99
CA GLN A 214 -14.73 -5.78 3.90
C GLN A 214 -15.40 -5.59 5.28
N VAL A 215 -15.19 -6.54 6.20
CA VAL A 215 -15.94 -6.66 7.45
C VAL A 215 -15.25 -6.05 8.67
N LEU A 216 -13.93 -5.88 8.65
CA LEU A 216 -13.15 -5.23 9.68
C LEU A 216 -13.55 -3.76 9.80
N ASP A 217 -13.46 -3.21 11.01
CA ASP A 217 -13.51 -1.76 11.18
C ASP A 217 -12.22 -1.11 10.60
N PRO A 218 -12.18 0.23 10.47
CA PRO A 218 -11.03 0.93 9.91
C PRO A 218 -9.70 0.65 10.64
N ASP A 219 -9.72 0.58 11.97
CA ASP A 219 -8.52 0.37 12.76
C ASP A 219 -7.94 -1.02 12.51
N ALA A 220 -8.76 -2.06 12.57
CA ALA A 220 -8.36 -3.42 12.28
C ALA A 220 -7.91 -3.58 10.80
N TYR A 221 -8.59 -2.91 9.86
CA TYR A 221 -8.24 -2.94 8.43
C TYR A 221 -6.85 -2.34 8.14
N PHE A 222 -6.54 -1.17 8.71
CA PHE A 222 -5.23 -0.54 8.52
C PHE A 222 -4.14 -1.19 9.37
N SER A 223 -4.45 -1.64 10.58
CA SER A 223 -3.50 -2.38 11.42
C SER A 223 -3.04 -3.69 10.77
N LEU A 224 -3.97 -4.45 10.17
CA LEU A 224 -3.62 -5.62 9.37
C LEU A 224 -2.63 -5.26 8.25
N GLN A 225 -2.92 -4.24 7.45
CA GLN A 225 -2.03 -3.82 6.36
C GLN A 225 -0.64 -3.42 6.85
N ILE A 226 -0.56 -2.68 7.96
CA ILE A 226 0.72 -2.27 8.57
C ILE A 226 1.53 -3.50 8.97
N ARG A 227 0.93 -4.49 9.64
CA ARG A 227 1.62 -5.75 9.98
C ARG A 227 2.08 -6.51 8.74
N LEU A 228 1.26 -6.58 7.69
CA LEU A 228 1.64 -7.27 6.46
C LEU A 228 2.82 -6.57 5.75
N LEU A 229 2.85 -5.22 5.75
CA LEU A 229 4.00 -4.47 5.26
C LEU A 229 5.25 -4.77 6.10
N GLU A 230 5.11 -4.73 7.43
CA GLU A 230 6.21 -4.98 8.36
C GLU A 230 6.81 -6.39 8.15
N ALA A 231 5.96 -7.41 7.97
CA ALA A 231 6.41 -8.75 7.63
C ALA A 231 7.26 -8.78 6.35
N VAL A 232 6.90 -8.00 5.31
CA VAL A 232 7.72 -7.91 4.10
C VAL A 232 9.04 -7.16 4.37
N ASN A 233 9.00 -6.01 5.03
CA ASN A 233 10.18 -5.17 5.26
C ASN A 233 11.22 -5.79 6.21
N THR A 234 10.78 -6.63 7.15
CA THR A 234 11.65 -7.37 8.08
C THR A 234 12.20 -8.68 7.49
N SER A 235 11.65 -9.13 6.37
CA SER A 235 12.07 -10.36 5.68
C SER A 235 13.29 -10.18 4.75
N VAL A 236 13.69 -11.28 4.09
CA VAL A 236 14.72 -11.25 3.04
C VAL A 236 14.32 -10.33 1.88
N VAL A 237 13.01 -10.16 1.61
CA VAL A 237 12.52 -9.24 0.57
C VAL A 237 12.92 -7.81 0.89
N GLY A 238 12.66 -7.34 2.11
CA GLY A 238 13.05 -5.99 2.54
C GLY A 238 14.57 -5.80 2.56
N ALA A 239 15.33 -6.81 2.99
CA ALA A 239 16.79 -6.80 2.92
C ALA A 239 17.31 -6.68 1.48
N LEU A 240 16.71 -7.43 0.54
CA LEU A 240 17.06 -7.40 -0.88
C LEU A 240 16.83 -5.99 -1.47
N PHE A 241 15.66 -5.39 -1.27
CA PHE A 241 15.38 -4.03 -1.76
C PHE A 241 16.40 -3.01 -1.22
N ARG A 242 16.71 -3.06 0.08
CA ARG A 242 17.74 -2.20 0.69
C ARG A 242 19.13 -2.40 0.08
N SER A 243 19.53 -3.65 -0.16
CA SER A 243 20.83 -3.94 -0.78
C SER A 243 20.93 -3.52 -2.24
N ARG A 244 19.79 -3.34 -2.92
CA ARG A 244 19.72 -3.01 -4.35
C ARG A 244 19.49 -1.53 -4.61
N ILE A 245 19.44 -0.66 -3.59
CA ILE A 245 19.26 0.78 -3.78
C ILE A 245 20.31 1.32 -4.75
N GLY A 246 19.85 2.00 -5.81
CA GLY A 246 20.67 2.53 -6.90
C GLY A 246 21.07 1.52 -7.97
N SER A 247 20.71 0.24 -7.83
CA SER A 247 21.07 -0.86 -8.73
C SER A 247 19.84 -1.60 -9.26
N ASP A 248 20.04 -2.43 -10.27
CA ASP A 248 18.99 -3.28 -10.81
C ASP A 248 18.63 -4.44 -9.86
N ILE A 249 17.34 -4.74 -9.82
CA ILE A 249 16.74 -5.94 -9.21
C ILE A 249 15.86 -6.63 -10.25
N THR A 250 15.85 -7.96 -10.25
CA THR A 250 15.01 -8.77 -11.14
C THR A 250 13.78 -9.31 -10.42
N GLU A 251 12.73 -9.62 -11.19
CA GLU A 251 11.56 -10.33 -10.67
C GLU A 251 11.96 -11.69 -10.07
N ALA A 252 12.89 -12.41 -10.70
CA ALA A 252 13.35 -13.71 -10.23
C ALA A 252 13.98 -13.64 -8.83
N GLU A 253 14.82 -12.63 -8.57
CA GLU A 253 15.42 -12.40 -7.25
C GLU A 253 14.34 -12.07 -6.21
N VAL A 254 13.37 -11.22 -6.56
CA VAL A 254 12.27 -10.88 -5.66
C VAL A 254 11.45 -12.13 -5.35
N LYS A 255 11.11 -12.95 -6.35
CA LYS A 255 10.37 -14.21 -6.16
C LYS A 255 11.12 -15.17 -5.24
N ALA A 256 12.43 -15.34 -5.45
CA ALA A 256 13.28 -16.18 -4.60
C ALA A 256 13.32 -15.68 -3.15
N ALA A 257 13.39 -14.35 -2.93
CA ALA A 257 13.35 -13.77 -1.60
C ALA A 257 12.00 -14.00 -0.89
N PHE A 258 10.88 -13.98 -1.64
CA PHE A 258 9.57 -14.36 -1.11
C PHE A 258 9.52 -15.84 -0.74
N ASP A 259 10.02 -16.73 -1.59
CA ASP A 259 10.07 -18.17 -1.31
C ASP A 259 10.91 -18.49 -0.07
N GLN A 260 12.02 -17.79 0.12
CA GLN A 260 12.86 -17.94 1.31
C GLN A 260 12.17 -17.44 2.59
N SER A 261 11.40 -16.35 2.50
CA SER A 261 10.82 -15.70 3.67
C SER A 261 9.46 -16.27 4.08
N PHE A 262 8.68 -16.75 3.10
CA PHE A 262 7.29 -17.13 3.27
C PHE A 262 6.99 -18.54 2.73
N ALA A 263 8.02 -19.39 2.64
CA ALA A 263 8.03 -20.74 2.09
C ALA A 263 7.86 -20.83 0.56
N ALA A 264 8.38 -21.93 0.00
CA ALA A 264 8.46 -22.18 -1.43
C ALA A 264 7.09 -22.05 -2.12
N GLY A 265 7.03 -21.30 -3.22
CA GLY A 265 5.81 -21.02 -3.98
C GLY A 265 5.16 -19.68 -3.63
N ALA A 266 5.61 -18.99 -2.58
CA ALA A 266 5.16 -17.64 -2.24
C ALA A 266 5.46 -16.62 -3.34
N GLY A 267 6.63 -16.73 -3.97
CA GLY A 267 7.04 -15.88 -5.10
C GLY A 267 6.10 -15.99 -6.30
N ASP A 268 5.35 -17.08 -6.46
CA ASP A 268 4.40 -17.22 -7.56
C ASP A 268 3.14 -16.37 -7.41
N ARG A 269 2.95 -15.67 -6.28
CA ARG A 269 1.80 -14.80 -6.02
C ARG A 269 2.14 -13.32 -6.08
N ILE A 270 3.38 -12.97 -6.42
CA ILE A 270 3.80 -11.57 -6.50
C ILE A 270 3.84 -11.08 -7.95
N ARG A 271 3.73 -9.76 -8.11
CA ARG A 271 4.01 -9.07 -9.38
C ARG A 271 4.86 -7.85 -9.08
N LEU A 272 6.00 -7.75 -9.76
CA LEU A 272 6.83 -6.56 -9.70
C LEU A 272 6.15 -5.44 -10.52
N GLN A 273 6.20 -4.22 -10.02
CA GLN A 273 5.68 -3.05 -10.72
C GLN A 273 6.85 -2.18 -11.16
N CYS A 274 6.87 -1.84 -12.44
CA CYS A 274 7.92 -1.01 -13.01
C CYS A 274 7.35 0.04 -13.94
N ARG A 275 8.15 1.08 -14.16
CA ARG A 275 7.80 2.20 -15.01
C ARG A 275 9.04 2.78 -15.66
N GLN A 276 8.93 3.05 -16.96
CA GLN A 276 9.95 3.79 -17.68
C GLN A 276 9.97 5.26 -17.23
N VAL A 277 11.13 5.73 -16.76
CA VAL A 277 11.38 7.13 -16.40
C VAL A 277 12.67 7.57 -17.09
N GLY A 278 12.52 8.37 -18.14
CA GLY A 278 13.65 8.67 -19.03
C GLY A 278 14.13 7.41 -19.74
N ASP A 279 15.41 7.14 -19.67
CA ASP A 279 16.10 5.95 -20.18
C ASP A 279 16.10 4.76 -19.21
N ARG A 280 15.74 4.97 -17.94
CA ARG A 280 15.72 3.94 -16.89
C ARG A 280 14.34 3.29 -16.76
N MET A 281 14.34 1.97 -16.56
CA MET A 281 13.20 1.24 -16.02
C MET A 281 13.31 1.24 -14.50
N LEU A 282 12.39 1.89 -13.79
CA LEU A 282 12.39 1.92 -12.33
C LEU A 282 11.41 0.90 -11.77
N VAL A 283 11.80 0.21 -10.70
CA VAL A 283 10.87 -0.56 -9.87
C VAL A 283 10.10 0.42 -8.99
N THR A 284 8.79 0.50 -9.19
CA THR A 284 7.90 1.40 -8.44
C THR A 284 7.22 0.71 -7.26
N GLY A 285 7.39 -0.61 -7.11
CA GLY A 285 6.77 -1.38 -6.05
C GLY A 285 6.46 -2.81 -6.46
N LEU A 286 5.54 -3.44 -5.73
CA LEU A 286 5.07 -4.79 -6.03
C LEU A 286 3.63 -4.99 -5.53
N THR A 287 2.97 -6.02 -6.06
CA THR A 287 1.68 -6.49 -5.52
C THR A 287 1.77 -7.93 -5.11
N ILE A 288 1.05 -8.30 -4.05
CA ILE A 288 0.98 -9.66 -3.50
C ILE A 288 -0.48 -10.11 -3.55
N GLY A 289 -0.76 -11.25 -4.20
CA GLY A 289 -2.06 -11.89 -4.14
C GLY A 289 -2.27 -12.57 -2.78
N LEU A 290 -3.43 -12.33 -2.16
CA LEU A 290 -3.81 -12.85 -0.85
C LEU A 290 -5.15 -13.61 -0.91
N SER A 291 -5.34 -14.51 0.06
CA SER A 291 -6.56 -15.30 0.28
C SER A 291 -7.84 -14.46 0.18
N ALA A 292 -8.95 -15.09 -0.21
CA ALA A 292 -10.26 -14.46 -0.19
C ALA A 292 -10.87 -14.27 1.20
N THR A 293 -10.34 -14.95 2.21
CA THR A 293 -10.71 -14.79 3.61
C THR A 293 -9.53 -14.18 4.35
N MET A 294 -9.76 -13.06 5.04
CA MET A 294 -8.75 -12.40 5.86
C MET A 294 -9.39 -12.01 7.18
N GLU A 295 -8.66 -12.30 8.26
CA GLU A 295 -8.94 -11.89 9.62
C GLU A 295 -7.85 -10.94 10.10
N GLU A 296 -8.12 -10.16 11.13
CA GLU A 296 -7.19 -9.16 11.67
C GLU A 296 -5.83 -9.76 12.05
N THR A 297 -5.79 -11.01 12.53
CA THR A 297 -4.60 -11.72 12.98
C THR A 297 -3.97 -12.62 11.91
N SER A 298 -4.45 -12.56 10.66
CA SER A 298 -3.93 -13.41 9.59
C SER A 298 -2.43 -13.23 9.37
N ASP A 299 -1.75 -14.35 9.11
CA ASP A 299 -0.33 -14.41 8.76
C ASP A 299 -0.12 -14.20 7.25
N LEU A 300 0.92 -13.45 6.87
CA LEU A 300 1.20 -13.13 5.47
C LEU A 300 1.49 -14.38 4.63
N GLY A 301 2.29 -15.31 5.15
CA GLY A 301 2.63 -16.55 4.43
C GLY A 301 1.39 -17.39 4.15
N ALA A 302 0.56 -17.60 5.18
CA ALA A 302 -0.71 -18.32 5.03
C ALA A 302 -1.64 -17.66 3.98
N LEU A 303 -1.76 -16.33 4.01
CA LEU A 303 -2.56 -15.58 3.03
C LEU A 303 -2.04 -15.72 1.60
N ILE A 304 -0.71 -15.71 1.41
CA ILE A 304 -0.07 -15.89 0.10
C ILE A 304 -0.35 -17.29 -0.46
N HIS A 305 -0.17 -18.34 0.35
CA HIS A 305 -0.34 -19.72 -0.11
C HIS A 305 -1.78 -20.08 -0.45
N ALA A 306 -2.75 -19.44 0.21
CA ALA A 306 -4.17 -19.58 -0.10
C ALA A 306 -4.61 -18.80 -1.36
N ALA A 307 -3.74 -17.99 -1.97
CA ALA A 307 -4.02 -17.25 -3.19
C ALA A 307 -3.62 -18.02 -4.47
N ALA A 308 -4.20 -17.60 -5.59
CA ALA A 308 -3.86 -18.15 -6.91
C ALA A 308 -2.50 -17.62 -7.39
N PRO A 309 -1.71 -18.42 -8.13
CA PRO A 309 -0.52 -17.92 -8.81
C PRO A 309 -0.84 -16.77 -9.77
N THR A 310 0.14 -15.92 -10.02
CA THR A 310 0.03 -14.77 -10.93
C THR A 310 1.31 -14.61 -11.77
N ARG A 311 1.30 -13.64 -12.69
CA ARG A 311 2.44 -13.32 -13.54
C ARG A 311 2.72 -11.83 -13.51
N SER A 312 3.98 -11.46 -13.32
CA SER A 312 4.42 -10.08 -13.53
C SER A 312 4.47 -9.75 -15.02
N ARG A 313 4.35 -8.46 -15.33
CA ARG A 313 4.70 -7.90 -16.64
C ARG A 313 6.03 -7.14 -16.61
N CYS A 314 6.60 -6.93 -15.42
CA CYS A 314 7.92 -6.39 -15.24
C CYS A 314 8.88 -7.51 -14.84
N SER A 315 9.96 -7.68 -15.61
CA SER A 315 11.06 -8.62 -15.35
C SER A 315 12.15 -8.07 -14.44
N GLY A 316 12.22 -6.75 -14.25
CA GLY A 316 13.20 -6.09 -13.40
C GLY A 316 13.38 -4.60 -13.73
N GLY A 317 14.17 -3.92 -12.91
CA GLY A 317 14.55 -2.53 -13.11
C GLY A 317 15.34 -1.99 -11.91
N VAL A 318 15.63 -0.70 -11.93
CA VAL A 318 16.42 -0.05 -10.87
C VAL A 318 15.56 0.19 -9.63
N VAL A 319 16.08 -0.20 -8.46
CA VAL A 319 15.56 0.24 -7.16
C VAL A 319 16.04 1.66 -6.92
N ASP A 320 15.17 2.65 -7.11
CA ASP A 320 15.60 4.04 -7.16
C ASP A 320 16.10 4.57 -5.80
N ALA A 321 17.08 5.45 -5.81
CA ALA A 321 17.58 6.08 -4.58
C ALA A 321 16.76 7.33 -4.24
N ALA A 322 16.55 7.58 -2.94
CA ALA A 322 15.84 8.78 -2.47
C ALA A 322 16.50 10.08 -2.95
N GLY A 323 15.70 11.14 -3.10
CA GLY A 323 16.16 12.47 -3.45
C GLY A 323 16.42 12.71 -4.94
N ARG A 324 16.24 11.69 -5.81
CA ARG A 324 16.27 11.88 -7.25
C ARG A 324 14.99 12.55 -7.74
N VAL A 325 15.15 13.52 -8.63
CA VAL A 325 14.04 14.17 -9.33
C VAL A 325 14.30 14.04 -10.82
N ARG A 326 13.27 13.65 -11.57
CA ARG A 326 13.36 13.58 -13.03
C ARG A 326 13.74 14.97 -13.56
N PRO A 327 14.82 15.10 -14.37
CA PRO A 327 15.10 16.35 -15.06
C PRO A 327 13.89 16.74 -15.92
N GLU A 328 13.44 18.00 -15.80
CA GLU A 328 12.47 18.52 -16.76
C GLU A 328 13.08 18.40 -18.15
N ARG A 329 12.33 17.83 -19.11
CA ARG A 329 12.78 17.85 -20.50
C ARG A 329 12.95 19.32 -20.87
N GLN A 330 14.19 19.75 -21.11
CA GLN A 330 14.43 21.04 -21.75
C GLN A 330 13.60 21.05 -23.02
N ALA A 331 12.68 22.02 -23.12
CA ALA A 331 12.04 22.31 -24.39
C ALA A 331 13.18 22.56 -25.37
N VAL A 332 13.28 21.75 -26.42
CA VAL A 332 14.20 22.02 -27.51
C VAL A 332 13.71 23.32 -28.13
N ALA A 333 14.28 24.44 -27.68
CA ALA A 333 14.17 25.70 -28.40
C ALA A 333 14.74 25.39 -29.78
N GLY A 334 13.86 25.45 -30.79
CA GLY A 334 14.21 25.11 -32.16
C GLY A 334 15.51 25.77 -32.54
N GLN A 335 16.43 24.98 -33.07
CA GLN A 335 17.58 25.48 -33.81
C GLN A 335 17.04 26.39 -34.92
N MET A 336 17.07 27.70 -34.68
CA MET A 336 16.93 28.67 -35.75
C MET A 336 18.20 28.54 -36.60
N ALA A 337 18.02 28.03 -37.82
CA ALA A 337 19.08 27.93 -38.80
C ALA A 337 19.71 29.33 -39.03
N PRO A 338 21.04 29.46 -39.04
CA PRO A 338 21.70 30.71 -39.37
C PRO A 338 21.68 30.87 -40.90
N GLY A 339 20.81 31.73 -41.43
CA GLY A 339 20.83 32.01 -42.86
C GLY A 339 19.55 32.63 -43.43
N ALA A 340 19.26 33.88 -43.05
CA ALA A 340 18.45 34.76 -43.89
C ALA A 340 18.75 36.23 -43.54
N SER A 341 19.90 36.71 -44.00
CA SER A 341 20.05 38.15 -44.25
C SER A 341 19.27 38.45 -45.53
N GLY A 342 18.08 39.03 -45.38
CA GLY A 342 17.21 39.42 -46.48
C GLY A 342 16.66 40.80 -46.18
N ALA A 343 17.23 41.79 -46.85
CA ALA A 343 16.96 43.21 -46.69
C ALA A 343 15.47 43.56 -46.73
N ALA A 344 15.10 44.51 -45.86
CA ALA A 344 13.85 45.25 -45.96
C ALA A 344 13.71 45.86 -47.36
N LYS A 345 12.63 45.53 -48.06
CA LYS A 345 12.14 46.31 -49.19
C LYS A 345 10.74 46.78 -48.89
N LEU A 346 10.66 48.07 -48.60
CA LEU A 346 9.47 48.90 -48.69
C LEU A 346 8.97 48.84 -50.14
N VAL A 347 7.74 48.40 -50.37
CA VAL A 347 7.00 48.67 -51.61
C VAL A 347 5.56 49.03 -51.22
N ASP A 348 5.29 50.32 -51.36
CA ASP A 348 3.98 50.96 -51.40
C ASP A 348 3.35 50.78 -52.80
N VAL A 349 2.06 51.14 -52.91
CA VAL A 349 1.19 51.27 -54.11
C VAL A 349 0.48 49.95 -54.46
N ARG A 350 -0.86 49.79 -54.35
CA ARG A 350 -2.00 50.70 -54.56
C ARG A 350 -3.25 50.18 -53.85
#